data_AF-A0A818HUQ3-F1
#
_entry.id   AF-A0A818HUQ3-F1
#
_cell.length_a   1.000
_cell.length_b   1.000
_cell.length_c   1.000
_cell.angle_alpha   90.00
_cell.angle_beta   90.00
_cell.angle_gamma   90.00
#
_symmetry.space_group_name_H-M   'P 1'
#
loop_
_entity.id
_entity.type
_entity.pdbx_description
1 polymer ?
#
loop_
_entity_poly.entity_id
_entity_poly.type
_entity_poly.pdbx_seq_one_letter_code
_entity_poly.pdbx_strand_id
1 'polypeptide(L)'
;MAFIRHSLIKLAPVSTKSILTVQKRFYLLLHEYVSMGLLEEAGIRVPKFRMAQTVDQAYQIASKLSNDLVIKAQILAGGRGRGTFDSGLKGGVKMSFS
;
A
#
# COMPACT_ATOMS: atom_id res chain seq x y z
N MET A 1 -14.40 -77.76 21.11
CA MET A 1 -14.25 -76.83 22.25
C MET A 1 -13.92 -75.46 21.69
N ALA A 2 -14.76 -74.47 22.02
CA ALA A 2 -14.85 -73.17 21.34
C ALA A 2 -13.70 -72.22 21.69
N PHE A 3 -13.21 -71.46 20.71
CA PHE A 3 -12.30 -70.34 20.92
C PHE A 3 -12.91 -69.04 20.35
N ILE A 4 -13.54 -68.30 21.27
CA ILE A 4 -13.68 -66.84 21.43
C ILE A 4 -13.54 -65.96 20.17
N ARG A 5 -14.67 -65.33 19.79
CA ARG A 5 -14.76 -64.24 18.80
C ARG A 5 -13.90 -63.04 19.25
N HIS A 6 -12.88 -62.68 18.48
CA HIS A 6 -12.24 -61.37 18.61
C HIS A 6 -13.21 -60.29 18.13
N SER A 7 -13.47 -59.32 19.02
CA SER A 7 -14.29 -58.15 18.80
C SER A 7 -13.72 -57.30 17.67
N LEU A 8 -14.48 -57.15 16.58
CA LEU A 8 -14.19 -56.19 15.52
C LEU A 8 -14.49 -54.79 16.04
N ILE A 9 -13.47 -54.07 16.50
CA ILE A 9 -13.58 -52.62 16.75
C ILE A 9 -13.74 -51.95 15.38
N LYS A 10 -14.97 -51.54 15.04
CA LYS A 10 -15.27 -50.70 13.89
C LYS A 10 -14.76 -49.29 14.18
N LEU A 11 -13.60 -48.93 13.65
CA LEU A 11 -13.15 -47.54 13.62
C LEU A 11 -14.08 -46.76 12.67
N ALA A 12 -14.82 -45.80 13.22
CA ALA A 12 -15.65 -44.91 12.41
C ALA A 12 -14.76 -43.98 11.57
N PRO A 13 -15.15 -43.63 10.32
CA PRO A 13 -14.40 -42.69 9.51
C PRO A 13 -14.45 -41.30 10.16
N VAL A 14 -13.30 -40.78 10.57
CA VAL A 14 -13.15 -39.38 10.95
C VAL A 14 -13.33 -38.54 9.69
N SER A 15 -14.46 -37.86 9.58
CA SER A 15 -14.69 -36.85 8.53
C SER A 15 -13.86 -35.62 8.84
N THR A 16 -12.66 -35.56 8.28
CA THR A 16 -11.86 -34.34 8.21
C THR A 16 -12.53 -33.37 7.25
N LYS A 17 -13.46 -32.56 7.76
CA LYS A 17 -13.92 -31.37 7.04
C LYS A 17 -12.71 -30.45 6.90
N SER A 18 -12.14 -30.34 5.70
CA SER A 18 -11.15 -29.32 5.39
C SER A 18 -11.80 -27.96 5.59
N ILE A 19 -11.42 -27.27 6.68
CA ILE A 19 -11.77 -25.87 6.84
C ILE A 19 -10.95 -25.12 5.79
N LEU A 20 -11.57 -24.80 4.65
CA LEU A 20 -11.00 -23.85 3.71
C LEU A 20 -11.09 -22.47 4.35
N THR A 21 -10.11 -22.13 5.17
CA THR A 21 -9.96 -20.78 5.72
C THR A 21 -9.71 -19.84 4.55
N VAL A 22 -10.75 -19.13 4.10
CA VAL A 22 -10.57 -17.99 3.20
C VAL A 22 -9.79 -16.94 3.99
N GLN A 23 -8.50 -16.81 3.69
CA GLN A 23 -7.65 -15.80 4.31
C GLN A 23 -8.23 -14.42 3.97
N LYS A 24 -8.58 -13.63 5.00
CA LYS A 24 -9.06 -12.27 4.82
C LYS A 24 -7.96 -11.44 4.16
N ARG A 25 -8.09 -11.15 2.87
CA ARG A 25 -7.18 -10.25 2.16
C ARG A 25 -7.48 -8.82 2.57
N PHE A 26 -6.47 -8.13 3.12
CA PHE A 26 -6.51 -6.68 3.28
C PHE A 26 -5.79 -6.04 2.09
N TYR A 27 -6.51 -5.26 1.30
CA TYR A 27 -5.89 -4.44 0.26
C TYR A 27 -5.43 -3.12 0.91
N LEU A 28 -4.18 -3.10 1.39
CA LEU A 28 -3.58 -1.86 1.90
C LEU A 28 -2.97 -1.08 0.74
N LEU A 29 -3.53 0.10 0.47
CA LEU A 29 -3.01 1.04 -0.51
C LEU A 29 -2.51 2.28 0.23
N LEU A 30 -1.20 2.49 0.24
CA LEU A 30 -0.57 3.65 0.85
C LEU A 30 -0.24 4.71 -0.20
N HIS A 31 -0.50 5.96 0.14
CA HIS A 31 0.00 7.08 -0.64
C HIS A 31 1.52 7.15 -0.55
N GLU A 32 2.14 7.72 -1.59
CA GLU A 32 3.60 7.85 -1.68
C GLU A 32 4.19 8.55 -0.45
N TYR A 33 3.56 9.63 0.02
CA TYR A 33 4.06 10.37 1.19
C TYR A 33 4.04 9.54 2.50
N VAL A 34 3.05 8.64 2.65
CA VAL A 34 2.96 7.76 3.83
C VAL A 34 4.07 6.71 3.79
N SER A 35 4.21 6.05 2.64
CA SER A 35 5.27 5.07 2.43
C SER A 35 6.66 5.67 2.65
N MET A 36 6.88 6.90 2.16
CA MET A 36 8.15 7.61 2.34
C MET A 36 8.43 7.95 3.81
N GLY A 37 7.41 8.35 4.57
CA GLY A 37 7.53 8.59 6.02
C GLY A 37 7.90 7.32 6.79
N LEU A 38 7.22 6.21 6.49
CA LEU A 38 7.53 4.91 7.11
C LEU A 38 8.96 4.44 6.82
N LEU A 39 9.46 4.68 5.59
CA LEU A 39 10.85 4.36 5.22
C LEU A 39 11.83 5.26 5.98
N GLU A 40 11.56 6.56 6.08
CA GLU A 40 12.38 7.51 6.84
C GLU A 40 12.44 7.13 8.33
N GLU A 41 11.30 6.81 8.95
CA GLU A 41 11.18 6.35 10.34
C GLU A 41 11.96 5.05 10.58
N ALA A 42 12.01 4.16 9.58
CA ALA A 42 12.81 2.94 9.63
C ALA A 42 14.32 3.16 9.37
N GLY A 43 14.77 4.41 9.22
CA GLY A 43 16.17 4.75 8.96
C GLY A 43 16.62 4.51 7.51
N ILE A 44 15.68 4.26 6.58
CA ILE A 44 15.97 4.08 5.16
C ILE A 44 16.04 5.46 4.51
N ARG A 45 17.12 5.71 3.76
CA ARG A 45 17.31 6.99 3.06
C ARG A 45 16.22 7.20 2.01
N VAL A 46 15.51 8.32 2.12
CA VAL A 46 14.53 8.79 1.15
C VAL A 46 14.86 10.21 0.68
N PRO A 47 14.45 10.62 -0.54
CA PRO A 47 14.46 12.02 -0.94
C PRO A 47 13.73 12.91 0.07
N LYS A 48 14.25 14.11 0.34
CA LYS A 48 13.54 15.09 1.18
C LYS A 48 12.20 15.42 0.53
N PHE A 49 11.11 15.26 1.29
CA PHE A 49 9.75 15.49 0.79
C PHE A 49 8.89 16.13 1.88
N ARG A 50 7.83 16.83 1.49
CA ARG A 50 6.78 17.31 2.38
C ARG A 50 5.43 17.22 1.65
N MET A 51 4.37 16.98 2.41
CA MET A 51 3.00 16.96 1.90
C MET A 51 2.39 18.34 2.07
N ALA A 52 1.68 18.82 1.06
CA ALA A 52 0.94 20.08 1.09
C ALA A 52 -0.55 19.79 0.82
N GLN A 53 -1.43 20.38 1.62
CA GLN A 53 -2.88 20.29 1.43
C GLN A 53 -3.46 21.53 0.76
N THR A 54 -2.74 22.65 0.81
CA THR A 54 -3.14 23.93 0.23
C THR A 54 -2.05 24.49 -0.68
N VAL A 55 -2.44 25.41 -1.57
CA VAL A 55 -1.51 26.08 -2.48
C VAL A 55 -0.47 26.88 -1.69
N ASP A 56 -0.87 27.60 -0.64
CA ASP A 56 0.05 28.37 0.19
C ASP A 56 1.07 27.48 0.91
N GLN A 57 0.63 26.32 1.43
CA GLN A 57 1.55 25.34 2.00
C GLN A 57 2.54 24.83 0.96
N ALA A 58 2.07 24.52 -0.25
CA ALA A 58 2.94 24.06 -1.33
C ALA A 58 4.01 25.10 -1.67
N TYR A 59 3.64 26.38 -1.75
CA TYR A 59 4.57 27.47 -2.00
C TYR A 59 5.60 27.65 -0.88
N GLN A 60 5.16 27.64 0.38
CA GLN A 60 6.05 27.76 1.55
C GLN A 60 6.99 26.56 1.71
N ILE A 61 6.54 25.36 1.33
CA ILE A 61 7.37 24.15 1.33
C ILE A 61 8.41 24.24 0.21
N ALA A 62 7.98 24.62 -0.99
CA ALA A 62 8.84 24.72 -2.16
C ALA A 62 10.02 25.68 -1.89
N SER A 63 9.73 26.86 -1.33
CA SER A 63 10.76 27.87 -1.01
C SER A 63 11.79 27.43 0.04
N LYS A 64 11.46 26.44 0.87
CA LYS A 64 12.36 25.92 1.92
C LYS A 64 13.14 24.68 1.49
N LEU A 65 12.68 23.96 0.48
CA LEU A 65 13.19 22.63 0.16
C LEU A 65 14.39 22.69 -0.80
N SER A 66 14.23 23.31 -1.97
CA SER A 66 15.22 23.37 -3.05
C SER A 66 14.71 24.22 -4.21
N ASN A 67 15.62 24.71 -5.07
CA ASN A 67 15.30 25.35 -6.35
C ASN A 67 14.96 24.35 -7.46
N ASP A 68 15.31 23.07 -7.29
CA ASP A 68 14.95 21.96 -8.16
C ASP A 68 14.06 20.99 -7.38
N LEU A 69 12.78 20.94 -7.74
CA LEU A 69 11.76 20.20 -7.02
C LEU A 69 10.76 19.50 -7.94
N VAL A 70 10.19 18.41 -7.43
CA VAL A 70 9.14 17.64 -8.13
C VAL A 70 7.84 17.75 -7.35
N ILE A 71 6.82 18.33 -7.98
CA ILE A 71 5.46 18.38 -7.46
C ILE A 71 4.70 17.15 -7.97
N LYS A 72 4.17 16.35 -7.05
CA LYS A 72 3.51 15.07 -7.37
C LYS A 72 2.13 15.00 -6.73
N ALA A 73 1.12 14.79 -7.57
CA ALA A 73 -0.24 14.51 -7.13
C ALA A 73 -0.28 13.21 -6.30
N GLN A 74 -0.95 13.27 -5.16
CA GLN A 74 -1.14 12.13 -4.27
C GLN A 74 -2.45 11.42 -4.64
N ILE A 75 -2.34 10.30 -5.36
CA ILE A 75 -3.47 9.42 -5.70
C ILE A 75 -3.03 7.95 -5.61
N LEU A 76 -3.97 7.05 -5.34
CA LEU A 76 -3.73 5.60 -5.31
C LEU A 76 -3.86 4.98 -6.71
N ALA A 77 -3.17 5.57 -7.68
CA ALA A 77 -3.17 5.12 -9.07
C ALA A 77 -1.82 5.41 -9.75
N GLY A 78 -1.47 4.57 -10.71
CA GLY A 78 -0.34 4.80 -11.62
C GLY A 78 -0.67 5.86 -12.68
N GLY A 79 0.30 6.17 -13.56
CA GLY A 79 0.06 7.00 -14.74
C GLY A 79 -0.07 8.51 -14.51
N ARG A 80 0.20 8.99 -13.29
CA ARG A 80 0.11 10.41 -12.90
C ARG A 80 0.75 11.39 -13.89
N GLY A 81 1.94 11.08 -14.41
CA GLY A 81 2.64 11.96 -15.35
C GLY A 81 1.89 12.24 -16.66
N ARG A 82 0.99 11.33 -17.09
CA ARG A 82 0.15 11.47 -18.28
C ARG A 82 -1.30 11.84 -17.98
N GLY A 83 -1.66 11.97 -16.70
CA GLY A 83 -3.02 12.32 -16.29
C GLY A 83 -3.40 13.74 -16.68
N THR A 84 -4.70 14.05 -16.67
CA THR A 84 -5.22 15.42 -16.86
C THR A 84 -6.21 15.71 -15.73
N PHE A 85 -6.12 16.89 -15.13
CA PHE A 85 -7.06 17.37 -14.12
C PHE A 85 -8.26 18.03 -14.78
N ASP A 86 -9.39 18.08 -14.09
CA ASP A 86 -10.61 18.75 -14.57
C ASP A 86 -10.42 20.25 -14.81
N SER A 87 -9.42 20.86 -14.15
CA SER A 87 -8.99 22.24 -14.42
C SER A 87 -8.30 22.44 -15.77
N GLY A 88 -8.07 21.36 -16.53
CA GLY A 88 -7.30 21.36 -17.77
C GLY A 88 -5.78 21.22 -17.58
N LEU A 89 -5.29 21.22 -16.34
CA LEU A 89 -3.86 21.00 -16.06
C LEU A 89 -3.45 19.59 -16.52
N LYS A 90 -2.41 19.50 -17.35
CA LYS A 90 -1.89 18.22 -17.84
C LYS A 90 -0.70 17.76 -17.01
N GLY A 91 -0.73 16.53 -16.52
CA GLY A 91 0.32 15.84 -15.79
C GLY A 91 0.29 16.12 -14.28
N GLY A 92 0.13 15.06 -13.49
CA GLY A 92 0.22 15.07 -12.02
C GLY A 92 1.64 14.88 -11.47
N VAL A 93 2.67 14.97 -12.33
CA VAL A 93 4.08 15.01 -11.93
C VAL A 93 4.72 16.15 -12.72
N LYS A 94 5.27 17.16 -12.01
CA LYS A 94 5.86 18.36 -12.61
C LYS A 94 7.19 18.69 -11.96
N MET A 95 8.18 19.01 -12.78
CA MET A 95 9.42 19.63 -12.33
C MET A 95 9.19 21.13 -12.21
N SER A 96 9.73 21.73 -11.16
CA SER A 96 9.86 23.18 -11.02
C SER A 96 11.33 23.50 -10.87
N PHE A 97 11.83 24.34 -11.77
CA PHE A 97 13.17 24.90 -11.75
C PHE A 97 13.04 26.40 -11.49
N SER A 98 13.85 26.93 -10.58
CA SER A 98 14.01 28.39 -10.42
C SER A 98 15.02 28.96 -11.39
#